data_AF-A0A0Q6WB22-F1
#
_entry.id   AF-A0A0Q6WB22-F1
#
_cell.length_a   1.000
_cell.length_b   1.000
_cell.length_c   1.000
_cell.angle_alpha   90.00
_cell.angle_beta   90.00
_cell.angle_gamma   90.00
#
_symmetry.space_group_name_H-M   'P 1'
#
loop_
_entity.id
_entity.type
_entity.pdbx_description
1 polymer ?
#
loop_
_entity_poly.entity_id
_entity_poly.type
_entity_poly.pdbx_seq_one_letter_code
_entity_poly.pdbx_strand_id
1 'polypeptide(L)'
;MLEVLMFRKASVDQRLTAARRILSGEPNDECIYRAAIDGLMPRWGGTPQQLEAWVREAMRPLPEAESIMRYARLYNDAAVYYYGQSLFDKTQVRWSLMRQGLERLVAVYPGNYWRNRSAVLACMVKDREVAAAALKTIDKPELDAWGSDGDAERNYEICSRWATQS
;
A
#
# COMPACT_ATOMS: atom_id res chain seq x y z
N MET A 1 10.54 -16.60 -12.89
CA MET A 1 11.86 -16.18 -12.36
C MET A 1 12.70 -15.38 -13.38
N LEU A 2 12.68 -15.73 -14.69
CA LEU A 2 13.33 -14.94 -15.75
C LEU A 2 12.68 -13.55 -15.99
N GLU A 3 11.36 -13.43 -15.85
CA GLU A 3 10.64 -12.16 -16.07
C GLU A 3 11.00 -11.08 -15.04
N VAL A 4 11.24 -11.46 -13.78
CA VAL A 4 11.60 -10.54 -12.68
C VAL A 4 12.99 -9.91 -12.90
N LEU A 5 13.94 -10.69 -13.42
CA LEU A 5 15.29 -10.21 -13.74
C LEU A 5 15.29 -9.29 -14.97
N MET A 6 14.44 -9.57 -15.97
CA MET A 6 14.26 -8.67 -17.11
C MET A 6 13.60 -7.35 -16.69
N PHE A 7 12.63 -7.38 -15.77
CA PHE A 7 11.98 -6.19 -15.23
C PHE A 7 12.94 -5.24 -14.51
N ARG A 8 13.93 -5.76 -13.77
CA ARG A 8 14.90 -4.91 -13.03
C ARG A 8 15.84 -4.12 -13.95
N LYS A 9 16.14 -4.63 -15.16
CA LYS A 9 16.96 -3.93 -16.16
C LYS A 9 16.14 -3.14 -17.19
N ALA A 10 14.83 -3.30 -17.19
CA ALA A 10 13.92 -2.62 -18.09
C ALA A 10 13.80 -1.12 -17.76
N SER A 11 13.64 -0.28 -18.78
CA SER A 11 13.29 1.14 -18.62
C SER A 11 11.93 1.29 -17.95
N VAL A 12 11.65 2.48 -17.39
CA VAL A 12 10.34 2.79 -16.79
C VAL A 12 9.19 2.47 -17.75
N ASP A 13 9.31 2.87 -19.02
CA ASP A 13 8.29 2.61 -20.05
C ASP A 13 8.08 1.12 -20.33
N GLN A 14 9.15 0.33 -20.33
CA GLN A 14 9.07 -1.13 -20.51
C GLN A 14 8.37 -1.79 -19.33
N ARG A 15 8.65 -1.35 -18.10
CA ARG A 15 7.99 -1.86 -16.88
C ARG A 15 6.50 -1.51 -16.86
N LEU A 16 6.15 -0.27 -17.20
CA LEU A 16 4.76 0.17 -17.30
C LEU A 16 4.03 -0.56 -18.42
N THR A 17 4.66 -0.75 -19.57
CA THR A 17 4.07 -1.50 -20.70
C THR A 17 3.78 -2.94 -20.31
N ALA A 18 4.73 -3.62 -19.64
CA ALA A 18 4.53 -4.98 -19.19
C ALA A 18 3.43 -5.06 -18.11
N ALA A 19 3.42 -4.14 -17.15
CA ALA A 19 2.37 -4.09 -16.14
C ALA A 19 0.98 -3.84 -16.75
N ARG A 20 0.87 -2.99 -17.79
CA ARG A 20 -0.38 -2.77 -18.54
C ARG A 20 -0.89 -4.01 -19.24
N ARG A 21 0.00 -4.85 -19.80
CA ARG A 21 -0.39 -6.12 -20.43
C ARG A 21 -1.01 -7.10 -19.43
N ILE A 22 -0.60 -7.02 -18.17
CA ILE A 22 -1.08 -7.90 -17.10
C ILE A 22 -2.39 -7.37 -16.52
N LEU A 23 -2.56 -6.04 -16.42
CA LEU A 23 -3.86 -5.43 -16.13
C LEU A 23 -4.99 -5.90 -17.06
N SER A 24 -4.66 -6.28 -18.30
CA SER A 24 -5.63 -6.76 -19.29
C SER A 24 -5.90 -8.27 -19.27
N GLY A 25 -5.24 -9.08 -18.43
CA GLY A 25 -5.30 -10.54 -18.56
C GLY A 25 -5.16 -11.40 -17.31
N GLU A 26 -4.40 -10.99 -16.29
CA GLU A 26 -4.16 -11.84 -15.10
C GLU A 26 -4.28 -11.05 -13.77
N PRO A 27 -5.25 -11.39 -12.91
CA PRO A 27 -5.48 -10.66 -11.67
C PRO A 27 -4.48 -11.12 -10.59
N ASN A 28 -3.68 -10.18 -10.07
CA ASN A 28 -2.92 -10.27 -8.80
C ASN A 28 -1.49 -10.82 -8.80
N ASP A 29 -0.66 -10.52 -9.80
CA ASP A 29 0.78 -10.65 -9.57
C ASP A 29 1.34 -9.42 -8.82
N GLU A 30 1.49 -9.54 -7.50
CA GLU A 30 2.06 -8.51 -6.62
C GLU A 30 3.48 -8.07 -7.05
N CYS A 31 4.27 -8.95 -7.69
CA CYS A 31 5.61 -8.61 -8.15
C CYS A 31 5.57 -7.60 -9.31
N ILE A 32 4.63 -7.78 -10.24
CA ILE A 32 4.46 -6.87 -11.38
C ILE A 32 3.96 -5.51 -10.93
N TYR A 33 2.96 -5.47 -10.05
CA TYR A 33 2.47 -4.20 -9.50
C TYR A 33 3.57 -3.44 -8.76
N ARG A 34 4.35 -4.14 -7.93
CA ARG A 34 5.49 -3.55 -7.24
C ARG A 34 6.56 -3.07 -8.20
N ALA A 35 6.86 -3.81 -9.25
CA ALA A 35 7.85 -3.40 -10.25
C ALA A 35 7.38 -2.18 -11.07
N ALA A 36 6.08 -2.04 -11.31
CA ALA A 36 5.49 -0.83 -11.89
C ALA A 36 5.63 0.36 -10.94
N ILE A 37 5.27 0.19 -9.66
CA ILE A 37 5.46 1.23 -8.62
C ILE A 37 6.93 1.62 -8.53
N ASP A 38 7.87 0.65 -8.52
CA ASP A 38 9.31 0.93 -8.51
C ASP A 38 9.71 1.90 -9.62
N GLY A 39 9.30 1.62 -10.86
CA GLY A 39 9.62 2.46 -12.02
C GLY A 39 9.03 3.88 -11.94
N LEU A 40 7.98 4.08 -11.13
CA LEU A 40 7.32 5.37 -10.94
C LEU A 40 7.94 6.19 -9.79
N MET A 41 9.00 5.70 -9.15
CA MET A 41 9.60 6.39 -8.01
C MET A 41 10.46 7.59 -8.43
N PRO A 42 10.57 8.64 -7.58
CA PRO A 42 11.34 9.85 -7.90
C PRO A 42 12.80 9.59 -8.29
N ARG A 43 13.44 8.57 -7.69
CA ARG A 43 14.83 8.17 -8.03
C ARG A 43 15.02 7.74 -9.48
N TRP A 44 13.94 7.39 -10.18
CA TRP A 44 13.92 7.01 -11.60
C TRP A 44 13.22 8.04 -12.48
N GLY A 45 12.96 9.25 -11.95
CA GLY A 45 12.29 10.34 -12.68
C GLY A 45 10.76 10.25 -12.67
N GLY A 46 10.17 9.33 -11.92
CA GLY A 46 8.72 9.26 -11.75
C GLY A 46 8.18 10.33 -10.80
N THR A 47 6.88 10.59 -10.90
CA THR A 47 6.18 11.64 -10.14
C THR A 47 4.98 11.08 -9.37
N PRO A 48 4.55 11.75 -8.28
CA PRO A 48 3.31 11.42 -7.58
C PRO A 48 2.07 11.34 -8.49
N GLN A 49 2.02 12.19 -9.51
CA GLN A 49 0.96 12.23 -10.52
C GLN A 49 0.95 10.96 -11.37
N GLN A 50 2.13 10.47 -11.77
CA GLN A 50 2.24 9.23 -12.55
C GLN A 50 1.90 8.00 -11.70
N LEU A 51 2.25 7.98 -10.41
CA LEU A 51 1.80 6.94 -9.48
C LEU A 51 0.27 6.92 -9.37
N GLU A 52 -0.36 8.06 -9.14
CA GLU A 52 -1.83 8.14 -9.03
C GLU A 52 -2.51 7.75 -10.36
N ALA A 53 -1.99 8.22 -11.50
CA ALA A 53 -2.51 7.84 -12.81
C ALA A 53 -2.43 6.32 -13.03
N TRP A 54 -1.32 5.69 -12.65
CA TRP A 54 -1.14 4.25 -12.70
C TRP A 54 -2.12 3.51 -11.78
N VAL A 55 -2.28 3.95 -10.54
CA VAL A 55 -3.24 3.35 -9.60
C VAL A 55 -4.66 3.44 -10.17
N ARG A 56 -5.06 4.59 -10.73
CA ARG A 56 -6.37 4.77 -11.38
C ARG A 56 -6.56 3.90 -12.60
N GLU A 57 -5.52 3.73 -13.41
CA GLU A 57 -5.52 2.82 -14.54
C GLU A 57 -5.74 1.38 -14.09
N ALA A 58 -5.07 0.95 -13.01
CA ALA A 58 -5.21 -0.39 -12.43
C ALA A 58 -6.58 -0.67 -11.77
N MET A 59 -7.30 0.39 -11.36
CA MET A 59 -8.65 0.27 -10.82
C MET A 59 -9.72 0.09 -11.91
N ARG A 60 -9.53 0.71 -13.08
CA ARG A 60 -10.56 0.92 -14.10
C ARG A 60 -11.29 -0.35 -14.59
N PRO A 61 -10.62 -1.50 -14.81
CA PRO A 61 -11.32 -2.67 -15.35
C PRO A 61 -12.06 -3.48 -14.28
N LEU A 62 -11.93 -3.13 -12.99
CA LEU A 62 -12.41 -3.93 -11.88
C LEU A 62 -13.80 -3.49 -11.41
N PRO A 63 -14.62 -4.43 -10.89
CA PRO A 63 -15.81 -4.07 -10.11
C PRO A 63 -15.45 -3.14 -8.95
N GLU A 64 -16.39 -2.30 -8.52
CA GLU A 64 -16.15 -1.26 -7.52
C GLU A 64 -15.44 -1.81 -6.26
N ALA A 65 -15.96 -2.90 -5.67
CA ALA A 65 -15.38 -3.53 -4.49
C ALA A 65 -13.91 -3.94 -4.68
N GLU A 66 -13.59 -4.55 -5.82
CA GLU A 66 -12.23 -4.99 -6.16
C GLU A 66 -11.32 -3.79 -6.48
N SER A 67 -11.86 -2.77 -7.14
CA SER A 67 -11.13 -1.54 -7.47
C SER A 67 -10.67 -0.80 -6.21
N ILE A 68 -11.51 -0.76 -5.18
CA ILE A 68 -11.21 -0.09 -3.90
C ILE A 68 -10.14 -0.87 -3.13
N MET A 69 -10.19 -2.21 -3.15
CA MET A 69 -9.12 -3.04 -2.59
C MET A 69 -7.81 -2.90 -3.37
N ARG A 70 -7.86 -2.80 -4.70
CA ARG A 70 -6.68 -2.54 -5.56
C ARG A 70 -6.02 -1.22 -5.18
N TYR A 71 -6.81 -0.17 -5.01
CA TYR A 71 -6.33 1.13 -4.57
C TYR A 71 -5.53 1.02 -3.27
N ALA A 72 -6.10 0.36 -2.26
CA ALA A 72 -5.44 0.20 -0.97
C ALA A 72 -4.18 -0.66 -1.04
N ARG A 73 -4.18 -1.76 -1.79
CA ARG A 73 -2.98 -2.60 -1.97
C ARG A 73 -1.83 -1.84 -2.62
N LEU A 74 -2.09 -1.11 -3.72
CA LEU A 74 -1.03 -0.39 -4.43
C LEU A 74 -0.44 0.76 -3.61
N TYR A 75 -1.28 1.52 -2.91
CA TYR A 75 -0.78 2.57 -2.02
C TYR A 75 -0.11 2.01 -0.76
N ASN A 76 -0.54 0.84 -0.27
CA ASN A 76 0.17 0.12 0.78
C ASN A 76 1.59 -0.29 0.33
N ASP A 77 1.72 -0.86 -0.87
CA ASP A 77 3.04 -1.21 -1.44
C ASP A 77 3.91 0.04 -1.61
N ALA A 78 3.34 1.13 -2.10
CA ALA A 78 4.03 2.41 -2.18
C ALA A 78 4.54 2.87 -0.81
N ALA A 79 3.74 2.69 0.24
CA ALA A 79 4.13 3.03 1.62
C ALA A 79 5.25 2.12 2.12
N VAL A 80 5.10 0.80 1.99
CA VAL A 80 6.03 -0.20 2.54
C VAL A 80 7.40 -0.10 1.88
N TYR A 81 7.44 0.06 0.56
CA TYR A 81 8.70 -0.08 -0.18
C TYR A 81 9.39 1.25 -0.51
N TYR A 82 8.70 2.38 -0.44
CA TYR A 82 9.21 3.63 -1.00
C TYR A 82 8.97 4.89 -0.17
N TYR A 83 7.73 5.15 0.24
CA TYR A 83 7.37 6.42 0.87
C TYR A 83 7.37 6.39 2.39
N GLY A 84 7.22 5.21 3.01
CA GLY A 84 7.12 5.07 4.46
C GLY A 84 6.09 6.02 5.07
N GLN A 85 6.51 6.75 6.10
CA GLN A 85 5.71 7.75 6.81
C GLN A 85 5.32 8.96 5.94
N SER A 86 6.04 9.23 4.85
CA SER A 86 5.78 10.37 3.97
C SER A 86 4.77 10.09 2.86
N LEU A 87 4.09 8.93 2.87
CA LEU A 87 3.12 8.55 1.84
C LEU A 87 2.07 9.64 1.61
N PHE A 88 1.43 10.11 2.68
CA PHE A 88 0.33 11.07 2.60
C PHE A 88 0.80 12.50 2.27
N ASP A 89 2.07 12.81 2.54
CA ASP A 89 2.65 14.13 2.25
C ASP A 89 3.22 14.24 0.83
N LYS A 90 3.66 13.10 0.26
CA LYS A 90 4.42 13.06 -1.00
C LYS A 90 3.65 12.44 -2.15
N THR A 91 2.45 11.91 -1.92
CA THR A 91 1.62 11.28 -2.96
C THR A 91 0.23 11.90 -3.04
N GLN A 92 -0.59 11.42 -3.99
CA GLN A 92 -2.00 11.82 -4.08
C GLN A 92 -2.94 10.80 -3.44
N VAL A 93 -2.43 9.99 -2.51
CA VAL A 93 -3.25 9.04 -1.76
C VAL A 93 -4.38 9.79 -1.05
N ARG A 94 -5.60 9.23 -1.13
CA ARG A 94 -6.79 9.78 -0.49
C ARG A 94 -7.18 8.88 0.66
N TRP A 95 -7.05 9.38 1.89
CA TRP A 95 -7.33 8.60 3.09
C TRP A 95 -8.74 8.00 3.09
N SER A 96 -9.75 8.74 2.66
CA SER A 96 -11.13 8.24 2.61
C SER A 96 -11.32 7.00 1.72
N LEU A 97 -10.60 6.92 0.59
CA LEU A 97 -10.64 5.77 -0.30
C LEU A 97 -9.71 4.64 0.19
N MET A 98 -8.55 5.01 0.73
CA MET A 98 -7.61 4.08 1.36
C MET A 98 -8.28 3.30 2.50
N ARG A 99 -8.97 4.01 3.39
CA ARG A 99 -9.71 3.45 4.53
C ARG A 99 -10.75 2.43 4.07
N GLN A 100 -11.57 2.76 3.09
CA GLN A 100 -12.57 1.82 2.54
C GLN A 100 -11.94 0.55 1.98
N GLY A 101 -10.78 0.68 1.31
CA GLY A 101 -10.04 -0.48 0.80
C GLY A 101 -9.44 -1.32 1.92
N LEU A 102 -8.90 -0.70 2.97
CA LEU A 102 -8.39 -1.40 4.15
C LEU A 102 -9.49 -2.17 4.89
N GLU A 103 -10.65 -1.55 5.12
CA GLU A 103 -11.81 -2.20 5.74
C GLU A 103 -12.24 -3.44 4.95
N ARG A 104 -12.29 -3.34 3.60
CA ARG A 104 -12.58 -4.47 2.73
C ARG A 104 -11.50 -5.54 2.78
N LEU A 105 -10.22 -5.16 2.76
CA LEU A 105 -9.10 -6.10 2.84
C LEU A 105 -9.10 -6.88 4.15
N VAL A 106 -9.41 -6.24 5.28
CA VAL A 106 -9.59 -6.92 6.57
C VAL A 106 -10.74 -7.91 6.53
N ALA A 107 -11.86 -7.56 5.87
CA ALA A 107 -13.03 -8.44 5.75
C ALA A 107 -12.77 -9.65 4.83
N VAL A 108 -12.06 -9.47 3.72
CA VAL A 108 -11.77 -10.53 2.74
C VAL A 108 -10.59 -11.41 3.17
N TYR A 109 -9.58 -10.81 3.80
CA TYR A 109 -8.37 -11.48 4.26
C TYR A 109 -8.26 -11.33 5.77
N PRO A 110 -8.91 -12.22 6.57
CA PRO A 110 -8.98 -12.08 8.02
C PRO A 110 -7.65 -12.34 8.74
N GLY A 111 -6.53 -12.42 8.01
CA GLY A 111 -5.20 -12.42 8.57
C GLY A 111 -4.87 -11.10 9.26
N ASN A 112 -3.79 -11.12 10.03
CA ASN A 112 -3.45 -10.03 10.92
C ASN A 112 -2.79 -8.85 10.20
N TYR A 113 -2.14 -9.09 9.06
CA TYR A 113 -1.43 -8.10 8.26
C TYR A 113 -2.28 -6.85 7.98
N TRP A 114 -3.49 -7.00 7.43
CA TRP A 114 -4.33 -5.86 7.07
C TRP A 114 -4.88 -5.08 8.27
N ARG A 115 -4.99 -5.73 9.44
CA ARG A 115 -5.35 -5.06 10.70
C ARG A 115 -4.20 -4.17 11.17
N ASN A 116 -2.97 -4.70 11.13
CA ASN A 116 -1.75 -3.95 11.46
C ASN A 116 -1.56 -2.78 10.48
N ARG A 117 -1.69 -3.01 9.16
CA ARG A 117 -1.59 -1.94 8.15
C ARG A 117 -2.67 -0.88 8.29
N SER A 118 -3.90 -1.26 8.67
CA SER A 118 -4.96 -0.31 9.00
C SER A 118 -4.55 0.62 10.15
N ALA A 119 -3.99 0.06 11.23
CA ALA A 119 -3.52 0.85 12.37
C ALA A 119 -2.37 1.79 11.99
N VAL A 120 -1.37 1.29 11.27
CA VAL A 120 -0.20 2.08 10.83
C VAL A 120 -0.62 3.28 9.99
N LEU A 121 -1.43 3.04 8.96
CA LEU A 121 -1.82 4.09 8.02
C LEU A 121 -2.76 5.11 8.66
N ALA A 122 -3.65 4.68 9.56
CA ALA A 122 -4.47 5.59 10.35
C ALA A 122 -3.61 6.47 11.29
N CYS A 123 -2.57 5.90 11.90
CA CYS A 123 -1.62 6.63 12.74
C CYS A 123 -0.79 7.67 11.98
N MET A 124 -0.47 7.42 10.70
CA MET A 124 0.19 8.39 9.81
C MET A 124 -0.67 9.64 9.60
N VAL A 125 -1.96 9.47 9.37
CA VAL A 125 -2.90 10.57 9.11
C VAL A 125 -3.62 11.12 10.35
N LYS A 126 -3.24 10.65 11.54
CA LYS A 126 -3.86 11.03 12.82
C LYS A 126 -5.36 10.71 12.94
N ASP A 127 -5.83 9.68 12.24
CA ASP A 127 -7.18 9.13 12.42
C ASP A 127 -7.21 8.20 13.64
N ARG A 128 -7.42 8.80 14.82
CA ARG A 128 -7.34 8.11 16.12
C ARG A 128 -8.41 7.03 16.25
N GLU A 129 -9.61 7.27 15.73
CA GLU A 129 -10.73 6.34 15.80
C GLU A 129 -10.40 5.05 15.05
N VAL A 130 -9.96 5.17 13.79
CA VAL A 130 -9.59 4.01 12.97
C VAL A 130 -8.37 3.30 13.54
N ALA A 131 -7.35 4.05 14.00
CA ALA A 131 -6.17 3.47 14.61
C ALA A 131 -6.54 2.63 15.86
N ALA A 132 -7.32 3.20 16.78
CA ALA A 132 -7.74 2.51 17.99
C ALA A 132 -8.63 1.30 17.69
N ALA A 133 -9.54 1.42 16.72
CA ALA A 133 -10.39 0.30 16.30
C ALA A 133 -9.57 -0.85 15.70
N ALA A 134 -8.62 -0.55 14.80
CA ALA A 134 -7.75 -1.56 14.20
C ALA A 134 -6.86 -2.24 15.26
N LEU A 135 -6.24 -1.46 16.15
CA LEU A 135 -5.39 -1.98 17.23
C LEU A 135 -6.11 -2.97 18.15
N LYS A 136 -7.39 -2.74 18.45
CA LYS A 136 -8.22 -3.66 19.26
C LYS A 136 -8.43 -5.04 18.61
N THR A 137 -8.23 -5.15 17.29
CA THR A 137 -8.44 -6.40 16.53
C THR A 137 -7.14 -7.15 16.23
N ILE A 138 -6.00 -6.61 16.64
CA ILE A 138 -4.68 -7.24 16.45
C ILE A 138 -4.43 -8.18 17.63
N ASP A 139 -4.31 -9.48 17.35
CA ASP A 139 -4.04 -10.49 18.38
C ASP A 139 -2.59 -10.40 18.90
N LYS A 140 -1.64 -10.31 17.96
CA LYS A 140 -0.21 -10.08 18.18
C LYS A 140 0.31 -9.13 17.11
N PRO A 141 1.13 -8.11 17.40
CA PRO A 141 1.63 -7.23 16.33
C PRO A 141 2.46 -8.02 15.29
N GLU A 142 2.12 -7.83 14.02
CA GLU A 142 2.89 -8.35 12.88
C GLU A 142 3.93 -7.28 12.52
N LEU A 143 5.15 -7.38 13.06
CA LEU A 143 6.11 -6.27 13.07
C LEU A 143 6.56 -5.84 11.67
N ASP A 144 6.55 -6.72 10.67
CA ASP A 144 6.83 -6.38 9.28
C ASP A 144 5.83 -5.37 8.70
N ALA A 145 4.60 -5.34 9.21
CA ALA A 145 3.59 -4.37 8.86
C ALA A 145 3.88 -2.98 9.47
N TRP A 146 4.76 -2.85 10.47
CA TRP A 146 5.03 -1.59 11.18
C TRP A 146 6.28 -0.83 10.70
N GLY A 147 7.02 -1.38 9.74
CA GLY A 147 8.18 -0.75 9.12
C GLY A 147 9.31 -1.75 8.85
N SER A 148 10.36 -1.29 8.16
CA SER A 148 11.60 -2.03 7.99
C SER A 148 12.66 -1.58 9.01
N ASP A 149 13.72 -2.37 9.18
CA ASP A 149 14.99 -1.92 9.77
C ASP A 149 14.99 -1.54 11.27
N GLY A 150 14.20 -2.26 12.09
CA GLY A 150 14.31 -2.22 13.55
C GLY A 150 13.41 -1.20 14.27
N ASP A 151 12.74 -0.30 13.53
CA ASP A 151 11.80 0.67 14.10
C ASP A 151 10.38 0.14 14.29
N ALA A 152 10.09 -1.09 13.85
CA ALA A 152 8.74 -1.68 13.85
C ALA A 152 8.09 -1.70 15.24
N GLU A 153 8.80 -2.19 16.25
CA GLU A 153 8.31 -2.24 17.63
C GLU A 153 8.03 -0.85 18.17
N ARG A 154 8.96 0.09 17.95
CA ARG A 154 8.81 1.49 18.35
C ARG A 154 7.61 2.15 17.68
N ASN A 155 7.41 1.92 16.39
CA ASN A 155 6.27 2.47 15.65
C ASN A 155 4.94 1.92 16.19
N TYR A 156 4.89 0.63 16.47
CA TYR A 156 3.73 -0.01 17.11
C TYR A 156 3.44 0.62 18.48
N GLU A 157 4.44 0.76 19.34
CA GLU A 157 4.28 1.32 20.68
C GLU A 157 3.81 2.78 20.65
N ILE A 158 4.42 3.61 19.80
CA ILE A 158 4.06 5.03 19.65
C ILE A 158 2.61 5.16 19.19
N CYS A 159 2.23 4.43 18.13
CA CYS A 159 0.88 4.45 17.59
C CYS A 159 -0.13 3.94 18.61
N SER A 160 0.16 2.81 19.27
CA SER A 160 -0.71 2.22 20.29
C SER A 160 -0.95 3.17 21.44
N ARG A 161 0.13 3.70 22.04
CA ARG A 161 0.03 4.65 23.14
C ARG A 161 -0.78 5.87 22.74
N TRP A 162 -0.50 6.46 21.58
CA TRP A 162 -1.23 7.63 21.09
C TRP A 162 -2.73 7.34 20.86
N ALA A 163 -3.05 6.22 20.21
CA ALA A 163 -4.42 5.89 19.83
C ALA A 163 -5.30 5.48 21.02
N THR A 164 -4.74 4.78 22.01
CA THR A 164 -5.51 4.19 23.11
C THR A 164 -5.47 4.97 24.42
N GLN A 165 -4.74 6.08 24.50
CA GLN A 165 -4.92 7.02 25.60
C GLN A 165 -6.39 7.48 25.65
N SER A 166 -6.89 7.86 26.83
CA SER A 166 -8.21 8.51 26.95
C SER A 166 -8.04 10.00 26.76
#